data_AF-A0A7W8EBZ8-F1
#
_entry.id   AF-A0A7W8EBZ8-F1
#
_cell.length_a   1.000
_cell.length_b   1.000
_cell.length_c   1.000
_cell.angle_alpha   90.00
_cell.angle_beta   90.00
_cell.angle_gamma   90.00
#
_symmetry.space_group_name_H-M   'P 1'
#
loop_
_entity.id
_entity.type
_entity.pdbx_description
1 polymer ?
#
loop_
_entity_poly.entity_id
_entity_poly.type
_entity_poly.pdbx_seq_one_letter_code
_entity_poly.pdbx_strand_id
1 'polypeptide(L)'
;MKKLVLALLLMQAPFIFAAKPSSNPADYPILVHVVVSRFISGRMGDVGYQELDAIIDGQQVELQSEGGSGQGVLALGDYKAQLSNTNFIPKRLNGYDTFVVYRFLLPDGTIRDFDVVGLGPKADTPSAPTHP
;
A
#
# COMPACT_ATOMS: atom_id res chain seq x y z
N MET A 1 -16.63 -1.54 -50.99
CA MET A 1 -16.79 -0.96 -49.63
C MET A 1 -16.69 -1.98 -48.48
N LYS A 2 -16.72 -3.30 -48.71
CA LYS A 2 -16.63 -4.32 -47.63
C LYS A 2 -15.25 -4.40 -46.92
N LYS A 3 -14.17 -4.05 -47.62
CA LYS A 3 -12.79 -4.08 -47.07
C LYS A 3 -12.50 -2.97 -46.07
N LEU A 4 -13.21 -1.83 -46.16
CA LEU A 4 -13.10 -0.71 -45.23
C LEU A 4 -13.82 -0.99 -43.90
N VAL A 5 -14.95 -1.70 -43.95
CA VAL A 5 -15.68 -2.13 -42.74
C VAL A 5 -14.84 -3.12 -41.92
N LEU A 6 -14.12 -4.03 -42.58
CA LEU A 6 -13.26 -5.00 -41.90
C LEU A 6 -12.04 -4.34 -41.24
N ALA A 7 -11.47 -3.31 -41.86
CA ALA A 7 -10.37 -2.52 -41.28
C ALA A 7 -10.83 -1.69 -40.06
N LEU A 8 -12.07 -1.18 -40.08
CA LEU A 8 -12.65 -0.47 -38.95
C LEU A 8 -13.02 -1.41 -37.79
N LEU A 9 -13.43 -2.65 -38.09
CA LEU A 9 -13.76 -3.68 -37.10
C LEU A 9 -12.53 -4.18 -36.34
N LEU A 10 -11.38 -4.28 -37.03
CA LEU A 10 -10.11 -4.76 -36.45
C LEU A 10 -9.39 -3.72 -35.58
N MET A 11 -9.79 -2.44 -35.65
CA MET A 11 -9.30 -1.39 -34.75
C MET A 11 -10.02 -1.35 -33.39
N GLN A 12 -11.01 -2.23 -33.17
CA GLN A 12 -11.86 -2.23 -31.98
C GLN A 12 -11.66 -3.48 -31.09
N ALA A 13 -10.42 -3.91 -30.81
CA ALA A 13 -10.09 -4.63 -29.56
C ALA A 13 -8.59 -4.98 -29.49
N PRO A 14 -7.95 -5.02 -28.31
CA PRO A 14 -8.47 -4.73 -26.97
C PRO A 14 -7.71 -3.58 -26.30
N PHE A 15 -8.43 -2.65 -25.68
CA PHE A 15 -7.92 -2.08 -24.43
C PHE A 15 -7.85 -3.26 -23.46
N ILE A 16 -6.68 -3.89 -23.38
CA ILE A 16 -6.33 -4.77 -22.27
C ILE A 16 -6.24 -3.81 -21.09
N PHE A 17 -7.39 -3.52 -20.50
CA PHE A 17 -7.44 -2.89 -19.20
C PHE A 17 -6.60 -3.80 -18.30
N ALA A 18 -5.49 -3.27 -17.77
CA ALA A 18 -4.89 -3.82 -16.58
C ALA A 18 -6.06 -4.05 -15.62
N ALA A 19 -6.36 -5.31 -15.30
CA ALA A 19 -7.51 -5.66 -14.50
C ALA A 19 -7.44 -4.78 -13.24
N LYS A 20 -8.46 -3.93 -13.04
CA LYS A 20 -8.54 -3.10 -11.84
C LYS A 20 -8.36 -4.07 -10.67
N PRO A 21 -7.42 -3.82 -9.74
CA PRO A 21 -7.23 -4.74 -8.64
C PRO A 21 -8.58 -4.97 -7.97
N SER A 22 -8.90 -6.25 -7.79
CA SER A 22 -10.21 -6.68 -7.32
C SER A 22 -10.52 -5.97 -6.01
N SER A 23 -11.74 -5.47 -5.85
CA SER A 23 -12.24 -4.93 -4.59
C SER A 23 -13.03 -5.98 -3.81
N ASN A 24 -12.96 -7.26 -4.22
CA ASN A 24 -13.60 -8.36 -3.52
C ASN A 24 -12.83 -8.64 -2.21
N PRO A 25 -13.44 -8.49 -1.03
CA PRO A 25 -12.77 -8.73 0.24
C PRO A 25 -12.18 -10.14 0.41
N ALA A 26 -12.71 -11.14 -0.32
CA ALA A 26 -12.17 -12.51 -0.30
C ALA A 26 -10.74 -12.61 -0.85
N ASP A 27 -10.33 -11.65 -1.69
CA ASP A 27 -8.98 -11.59 -2.25
C ASP A 27 -7.96 -10.98 -1.27
N TYR A 28 -8.43 -10.46 -0.11
CA TYR A 28 -7.64 -9.78 0.91
C TYR A 28 -7.67 -10.58 2.22
N PRO A 29 -7.00 -11.74 2.28
CA PRO A 29 -7.10 -12.66 3.40
C PRO A 29 -6.37 -12.17 4.67
N ILE A 30 -5.40 -11.25 4.53
CA ILE A 30 -4.59 -10.78 5.65
C ILE A 30 -5.39 -9.78 6.47
N LEU A 31 -5.37 -9.93 7.79
CA LEU A 31 -5.93 -8.96 8.73
C LEU A 31 -4.81 -8.07 9.25
N VAL A 32 -4.95 -6.76 9.07
CA VAL A 32 -4.03 -5.76 9.59
C VAL A 32 -4.74 -4.92 10.64
N HIS A 33 -4.30 -5.02 11.89
CA HIS A 33 -4.85 -4.21 12.97
C HIS A 33 -3.99 -2.95 13.15
N VAL A 34 -4.48 -1.81 12.66
CA VAL A 34 -3.78 -0.52 12.74
C VAL A 34 -3.96 0.06 14.14
N VAL A 35 -2.84 0.26 14.84
CA VAL A 35 -2.81 0.79 16.21
C VAL A 35 -2.29 2.23 16.28
N VAL A 36 -1.51 2.66 15.28
CA VAL A 36 -1.08 4.06 15.10
C VAL A 36 -1.21 4.43 13.64
N SER A 37 -1.65 5.65 13.37
CA SER A 37 -1.62 6.24 12.03
C SER A 37 -1.19 7.70 12.12
N ARG A 38 -0.18 8.09 11.34
CA ARG A 38 0.34 9.47 11.29
C ARG A 38 0.63 9.89 9.85
N PHE A 39 0.49 11.18 9.58
CA PHE A 39 0.90 11.78 8.32
C PHE A 39 2.23 12.51 8.52
N ILE A 40 3.23 12.14 7.74
CA ILE A 40 4.54 12.77 7.73
C ILE A 40 4.59 13.74 6.56
N SER A 41 4.71 15.03 6.87
CA SER A 41 4.90 16.07 5.86
C SER A 41 6.25 15.88 5.17
N GLY A 42 6.25 15.83 3.84
CA GLY A 42 7.48 15.87 3.05
C GLY A 42 8.22 17.20 3.26
N ARG A 43 9.53 17.21 3.00
CA ARG A 43 10.32 18.45 2.93
C ARG A 43 9.96 19.21 1.64
N MET A 44 10.44 20.45 1.47
CA MET A 44 10.18 21.24 0.26
C MET A 44 10.52 20.45 -1.02
N GLY A 45 9.49 20.02 -1.75
CA GLY A 45 9.59 19.24 -2.99
C GLY A 45 9.20 17.76 -2.86
N ASP A 46 9.13 17.21 -1.65
CA ASP A 46 8.74 15.82 -1.41
C ASP A 46 7.25 15.70 -1.11
N VAL A 47 6.62 14.64 -1.62
CA VAL A 47 5.23 14.31 -1.30
C VAL A 47 5.20 13.71 0.11
N GLY A 48 4.36 14.25 0.99
CA GLY A 48 4.14 13.66 2.32
C GLY A 48 3.56 12.25 2.22
N TYR A 49 3.80 11.44 3.23
CA TYR A 49 3.40 10.04 3.26
C TYR A 49 2.74 9.69 4.59
N GLN A 50 2.04 8.58 4.61
CA GLN A 50 1.40 8.05 5.79
C GLN A 50 2.26 6.94 6.41
N GLU A 51 2.51 7.00 7.72
CA GLU A 51 3.09 5.89 8.48
C GLU A 51 2.03 5.24 9.36
N LEU A 52 2.07 3.92 9.46
CA LEU A 52 1.24 3.12 10.36
C LEU A 52 2.13 2.26 11.25
N ASP A 53 1.70 2.10 12.51
CA ASP A 53 2.13 0.96 13.31
C ASP A 53 0.95 0.00 13.35
N ALA A 54 1.19 -1.27 13.03
CA ALA A 54 0.15 -2.27 12.91
C ALA A 54 0.56 -3.61 13.53
N ILE A 55 -0.44 -4.43 13.83
CA ILE A 55 -0.27 -5.83 14.24
C ILE A 55 -0.74 -6.71 13.09
N ILE A 56 0.16 -7.55 12.58
CA ILE A 56 -0.10 -8.54 11.53
C ILE A 56 0.42 -9.88 12.04
N ASP A 57 -0.45 -10.91 12.07
CA ASP A 57 -0.12 -12.23 12.62
C ASP A 57 0.51 -12.20 14.03
N GLY A 58 0.08 -11.24 14.86
CA GLY A 58 0.58 -11.05 16.23
C GLY A 58 1.92 -10.32 16.32
N GLN A 59 2.53 -9.93 15.20
CA GLN A 59 3.78 -9.18 15.15
C GLN A 59 3.52 -7.69 14.90
N GLN A 60 4.23 -6.83 15.63
CA GLN A 60 4.26 -5.40 15.34
C GLN A 60 5.09 -5.11 14.09
N VAL A 61 4.51 -4.33 13.17
CA VAL A 61 5.10 -3.95 11.88
C VAL A 61 4.90 -2.45 11.68
N GLU A 62 5.95 -1.78 11.22
CA GLU A 62 5.87 -0.39 10.77
C GLU A 62 5.69 -0.35 9.26
N LEU A 63 4.72 0.43 8.81
CA LEU A 63 4.28 0.50 7.43
C LEU A 63 4.32 1.95 6.93
N GLN A 64 4.66 2.14 5.66
CA GLN A 64 4.66 3.46 5.01
C GLN A 64 3.89 3.42 3.70
N SER A 65 3.05 4.41 3.41
CA SER A 65 2.33 4.48 2.13
C SER A 65 3.28 4.66 0.95
N GLU A 66 3.10 3.86 -0.11
CA GLU A 66 3.89 3.96 -1.33
C GLU A 66 3.57 5.24 -2.13
N GLY A 67 4.58 5.95 -2.62
CA GLY A 67 4.42 7.00 -3.64
C GLY A 67 3.48 8.17 -3.28
N GLY A 68 3.27 8.44 -1.98
CA GLY A 68 2.33 9.47 -1.51
C GLY A 68 0.85 9.04 -1.59
N SER A 69 0.57 7.74 -1.71
CA SER A 69 -0.78 7.20 -1.73
C SER A 69 -1.42 7.30 -0.33
N GLY A 70 -2.00 8.47 -0.03
CA GLY A 70 -2.66 8.71 1.25
C GLY A 70 -2.24 10.04 1.85
N GLN A 71 -3.02 11.09 1.63
CA GLN A 71 -2.77 12.42 2.17
C GLN A 71 -3.40 12.64 3.55
N GLY A 72 -3.35 11.63 4.42
CA GLY A 72 -4.01 11.71 5.71
C GLY A 72 -3.70 10.54 6.63
N VAL A 73 -4.57 10.36 7.62
CA VAL A 73 -4.50 9.26 8.58
C VAL A 73 -5.66 8.29 8.37
N LEU A 74 -5.41 7.01 8.63
CA LEU A 74 -6.44 5.98 8.68
C LEU A 74 -7.07 6.00 10.08
N ALA A 75 -8.33 5.57 10.15
CA ALA A 75 -8.91 5.23 11.43
C ALA A 75 -8.16 4.02 12.03
N LEU A 76 -8.15 3.90 13.35
CA LEU A 76 -7.59 2.73 14.00
C LEU A 76 -8.54 1.55 13.86
N GLY A 77 -7.99 0.34 13.88
CA GLY A 77 -8.75 -0.90 13.79
C GLY A 77 -8.35 -1.79 12.61
N ASP A 78 -9.29 -2.64 12.20
CA ASP A 78 -9.00 -3.75 11.30
C ASP A 78 -9.19 -3.38 9.83
N TYR A 79 -8.17 -3.69 9.04
CA TYR A 79 -8.17 -3.56 7.59
C TYR A 79 -7.87 -4.91 6.94
N LYS A 80 -8.52 -5.16 5.80
CA LYS A 80 -8.24 -6.32 4.95
C LYS A 80 -7.09 -5.97 4.02
N ALA A 81 -6.12 -6.88 3.91
CA ALA A 81 -4.96 -6.71 3.06
C ALA A 81 -4.64 -7.97 2.24
N GLN A 82 -3.87 -7.78 1.18
CA GLN A 82 -3.18 -8.84 0.46
C GLN A 82 -1.70 -8.46 0.26
N LEU A 83 -0.86 -9.41 -0.10
CA LEU A 83 0.50 -9.09 -0.57
C LEU A 83 0.42 -8.46 -1.96
N SER A 84 1.09 -7.34 -2.16
CA SER A 84 1.19 -6.70 -3.48
C SER A 84 2.22 -7.43 -4.34
N ASN A 85 1.84 -7.76 -5.57
CA ASN A 85 2.75 -8.34 -6.58
C ASN A 85 3.43 -7.23 -7.41
N THR A 86 3.69 -6.08 -6.81
CA THR A 86 4.23 -4.93 -7.52
C THR A 86 5.66 -5.18 -8.00
N ASN A 87 6.03 -4.59 -9.14
CA ASN A 87 7.36 -4.73 -9.73
C ASN A 87 8.47 -4.04 -8.92
N PHE A 88 8.12 -3.28 -7.88
CA PHE A 88 9.07 -2.62 -6.98
C PHE A 88 9.73 -3.59 -6.00
N ILE A 89 9.20 -4.80 -5.84
CA ILE A 89 9.87 -5.85 -5.06
C ILE A 89 11.08 -6.36 -5.87
N PRO A 90 12.31 -6.35 -5.30
CA PRO A 90 13.49 -6.82 -6.01
C PRO A 90 13.31 -8.26 -6.52
N LYS A 91 13.57 -8.47 -7.82
CA LYS A 91 13.47 -9.80 -8.46
C LYS A 91 14.40 -10.86 -7.84
N ARG A 92 15.45 -10.42 -7.15
CA ARG A 92 16.40 -11.27 -6.43
C ARG A 92 16.58 -10.69 -5.03
N LEU A 93 15.84 -11.25 -4.08
CA LEU A 93 16.06 -10.98 -2.67
C LEU A 93 17.41 -11.57 -2.27
N ASN A 94 18.22 -10.82 -1.53
CA ASN A 94 19.50 -11.29 -1.02
C ASN A 94 19.35 -12.28 0.16
N GLY A 95 18.11 -12.53 0.61
CA GLY A 95 17.78 -13.43 1.71
C GLY A 95 17.95 -12.83 3.11
N TYR A 96 18.49 -11.62 3.21
CA TYR A 96 18.69 -10.91 4.48
C TYR A 96 17.75 -9.72 4.64
N ASP A 97 17.33 -9.11 3.53
CA ASP A 97 16.40 -8.00 3.50
C ASP A 97 14.96 -8.47 3.32
N THR A 98 14.04 -7.81 4.02
CA THR A 98 12.60 -7.97 3.85
C THR A 98 12.06 -6.90 2.91
N PHE A 99 11.48 -7.31 1.78
CA PHE A 99 10.73 -6.43 0.88
C PHE A 99 9.31 -6.95 0.76
N VAL A 100 8.42 -6.37 1.57
CA VAL A 100 7.00 -6.76 1.64
C VAL A 100 6.17 -5.50 1.47
N VAL A 101 5.16 -5.59 0.62
CA VAL A 101 4.19 -4.52 0.39
C VAL A 101 2.80 -5.10 0.67
N TYR A 102 2.10 -4.51 1.64
CA TYR A 102 0.71 -4.85 1.94
C TYR A 102 -0.22 -3.91 1.19
N ARG A 103 -1.09 -4.49 0.36
CA ARG A 103 -2.15 -3.79 -0.35
C ARG A 103 -3.44 -3.85 0.46
N PHE A 104 -3.87 -2.72 0.99
CA PHE A 104 -5.05 -2.58 1.82
C PHE A 104 -6.29 -2.38 0.94
N LEU A 105 -7.39 -3.04 1.31
CA LEU A 105 -8.74 -2.71 0.84
C LEU A 105 -9.44 -1.89 1.92
N LEU A 106 -9.70 -0.63 1.62
CA LEU A 106 -10.41 0.28 2.52
C LEU A 106 -11.92 0.10 2.45
N PRO A 107 -12.69 0.54 3.46
CA PRO A 107 -14.15 0.34 3.50
C PRO A 107 -14.91 0.99 2.34
N ASP A 108 -14.36 2.04 1.73
CA ASP A 108 -14.92 2.71 0.55
C ASP A 108 -14.55 2.01 -0.77
N GLY A 109 -13.84 0.88 -0.71
CA GLY A 109 -13.31 0.15 -1.86
C GLY A 109 -12.03 0.75 -2.45
N THR A 110 -11.48 1.81 -1.84
CA THR A 110 -10.18 2.37 -2.23
C THR A 110 -9.07 1.39 -1.85
N ILE A 111 -8.06 1.31 -2.71
CA ILE A 111 -6.89 0.45 -2.49
C ILE A 111 -5.68 1.34 -2.22
N ARG A 112 -4.88 0.98 -1.21
CA ARG A 112 -3.61 1.66 -0.89
C ARG A 112 -2.53 0.64 -0.59
N ASP A 113 -1.33 0.90 -1.08
CA ASP A 113 -0.17 0.03 -0.84
C ASP A 113 0.71 0.63 0.26
N PHE A 114 1.18 -0.24 1.14
CA PHE A 114 2.05 0.12 2.25
C PHE A 114 3.28 -0.79 2.29
N ASP A 115 4.46 -0.17 2.20
CA ASP A 115 5.75 -0.84 2.34
C ASP A 115 6.04 -1.16 3.81
N VAL A 116 6.60 -2.34 4.08
CA VAL A 116 7.20 -2.63 5.38
C VAL A 116 8.49 -1.84 5.53
N VAL A 117 8.53 -0.96 6.54
CA VAL A 117 9.70 -0.11 6.84
C VAL A 117 10.33 -0.44 8.20
N GLY A 118 9.68 -1.25 9.03
CA GLY A 118 10.21 -1.70 10.31
C GLY A 118 9.55 -2.99 10.80
N LEU A 119 10.32 -3.80 11.52
CA LEU A 119 9.88 -5.07 12.13
C LEU A 119 10.20 -5.07 13.62
N GLY A 120 9.23 -5.48 14.43
CA GLY A 120 9.38 -5.58 15.88
C GLY A 120 8.85 -4.35 16.62
N PRO A 121 9.08 -4.27 17.94
CA PRO A 121 8.63 -3.15 18.75
C PRO A 121 9.29 -1.86 18.28
N LYS A 122 8.49 -0.83 18.04
CA LYS A 122 9.02 0.52 17.83
C LYS A 122 9.73 0.96 19.12
N ALA A 123 11.01 1.31 19.03
CA ALA A 123 11.70 1.90 20.17
C ALA A 123 10.95 3.16 20.59
N ASP A 124 10.69 3.34 21.89
CA ASP A 124 10.04 4.53 22.42
C ASP A 124 10.75 5.76 21.85
N THR A 125 10.00 6.57 21.10
CA THR A 125 10.55 7.83 20.59
C THR A 125 10.89 8.67 21.82
N PRO A 126 12.15 9.10 22.03
CA PRO A 126 12.44 9.99 23.14
C PRO A 126 11.54 11.21 23.00
N SER A 127 10.69 11.44 23.99
CA SER A 127 9.92 12.67 24.10
C SER A 127 10.90 13.82 23.94
N ALA A 128 10.61 14.74 23.01
CA ALA A 128 11.42 15.94 22.84
C ALA A 128 11.69 16.57 24.21
N PRO A 129 12.92 17.03 24.51
CA PRO A 129 13.23 17.60 25.80
C PRO A 129 12.29 18.78 26.05
N THR A 130 11.47 18.67 27.10
CA THR A 130 10.72 19.79 27.64
C THR A 130 11.75 20.80 28.13
N HIS A 131 11.98 21.85 27.34
CA HIS A 131 12.79 22.98 27.79
C HIS A 131 12.08 23.68 28.96
N PRO A 132 12.82 24.07 30.01
CA PRO A 132 12.28 24.76 31.19
C PRO A 132 11.75 26.17 30.87
#